data_AF-A0A0P8AA33-F1
#
_entry.id   AF-A0A0P8AA33-F1
#
_cell.length_a   1.000
_cell.length_b   1.000
_cell.length_c   1.000
_cell.angle_alpha   90.00
_cell.angle_beta   90.00
_cell.angle_gamma   90.00
#
_symmetry.space_group_name_H-M   'P 1'
#
loop_
_entity.id
_entity.type
_entity.pdbx_description
1 polymer ?
#
loop_
_entity_poly.entity_id
_entity_poly.type
_entity_poly.pdbx_seq_one_letter_code
_entity_poly.pdbx_strand_id
1 'polypeptide(L)'
;MRPALRRDGTRVSRLRVPAHYACRTRNHRPGARISEHGKGRAIDISAIELANGDTVTVRDDWAGSRYSRALRRMHQNACGIFGTTLGPGSDGMHENHFHYDTAEHRGGPYCR
;
A
#
# COMPACT_ATOMS: atom_id res chain seq x y z
N MET A 1 -6.26 -7.53 -2.73
CA MET A 1 -6.53 -7.67 -1.27
C MET A 1 -7.42 -8.87 -0.94
N ARG A 2 -8.67 -8.94 -1.41
CA ARG A 2 -9.61 -10.04 -1.05
C ARG A 2 -9.06 -11.46 -1.23
N PRO A 3 -8.42 -11.85 -2.35
CA PRO A 3 -7.92 -13.22 -2.53
C PRO A 3 -6.87 -13.64 -1.49
N ALA A 4 -6.07 -12.71 -0.99
CA ALA A 4 -5.00 -12.99 -0.05
C ALA A 4 -5.52 -13.35 1.35
N LEU A 5 -6.64 -12.75 1.78
CA LEU A 5 -7.28 -12.98 3.09
C LEU A 5 -8.31 -14.13 3.07
N ARG A 6 -8.67 -14.69 1.91
CA ARG A 6 -9.61 -15.82 1.84
C ARG A 6 -9.12 -17.04 2.64
N ARG A 7 -7.81 -17.21 2.77
CA ARG A 7 -7.21 -18.30 3.55
C ARG A 7 -7.36 -18.11 5.06
N ASP A 8 -7.60 -16.87 5.50
CA ASP A 8 -7.82 -16.51 6.90
C ASP A 8 -9.31 -16.56 7.27
N GLY A 9 -10.17 -17.07 6.38
CA GLY A 9 -11.58 -17.38 6.66
C GLY A 9 -12.51 -16.17 6.79
N THR A 10 -12.01 -14.95 6.62
CA THR A 10 -12.77 -13.71 6.85
C THR A 10 -12.76 -12.78 5.64
N ARG A 11 -13.82 -11.98 5.50
CA ARG A 11 -14.00 -11.04 4.37
C ARG A 11 -13.43 -9.67 4.72
N VAL A 12 -12.86 -8.98 3.73
CA VAL A 12 -12.51 -7.56 3.86
C VAL A 12 -13.79 -6.74 4.00
N SER A 13 -13.91 -5.97 5.09
CA SER A 13 -15.03 -5.07 5.35
C SER A 13 -14.69 -3.59 5.08
N ARG A 14 -13.46 -3.16 5.40
CA ARG A 14 -13.01 -1.77 5.18
C ARG A 14 -11.50 -1.69 4.91
N LEU A 15 -11.08 -0.62 4.23
CA LEU A 15 -9.68 -0.21 4.09
C LEU A 15 -9.46 1.09 4.87
N ARG A 16 -8.36 1.17 5.62
CA ARG A 16 -7.92 2.44 6.24
C ARG A 16 -6.97 3.15 5.28
N VAL A 17 -7.42 4.31 4.81
CA VAL A 17 -6.74 5.12 3.79
C VAL A 17 -6.21 6.39 4.45
N PRO A 18 -4.95 6.44 4.92
CA PRO A 18 -4.39 7.64 5.55
C PRO A 18 -4.18 8.79 4.55
N ALA A 19 -4.01 8.51 3.27
CA ALA A 19 -3.84 9.53 2.24
C ALA A 19 -4.35 9.08 0.86
N HIS A 20 -4.93 10.03 0.15
CA HIS A 20 -5.24 9.93 -1.27
C HIS A 20 -4.80 11.22 -1.97
N TYR A 21 -5.62 12.27 -2.00
CA TYR A 21 -5.16 13.57 -2.46
C TYR A 21 -4.43 14.32 -1.35
N ALA A 22 -3.24 14.82 -1.67
CA ALA A 22 -2.49 15.73 -0.81
C ALA A 22 -1.60 16.61 -1.69
N CYS A 23 -1.83 17.92 -1.71
CA CYS A 23 -1.07 18.86 -2.53
C CYS A 23 0.38 19.02 -2.02
N ARG A 24 1.30 18.16 -2.48
CA ARG A 24 2.69 18.12 -2.03
C ARG A 24 3.67 17.60 -3.08
N THR A 25 4.94 17.92 -2.90
CA THR A 25 6.05 17.26 -3.58
C THR A 25 6.30 15.86 -3.01
N ARG A 26 7.04 15.02 -3.76
CA ARG A 26 7.45 13.69 -3.30
C ARG A 26 8.23 13.78 -1.99
N ASN A 27 7.85 12.93 -1.04
CA ASN A 27 8.43 12.86 0.32
C ASN A 27 8.51 14.21 1.05
N HIS A 28 7.62 15.16 0.72
CA HIS A 28 7.61 16.53 1.25
C HIS A 28 8.93 17.29 1.06
N ARG A 29 9.75 16.90 0.08
CA ARG A 29 11.04 17.53 -0.20
C ARG A 29 10.86 18.77 -1.08
N PRO A 30 11.26 19.98 -0.64
CA PRO A 30 11.20 21.17 -1.48
C PRO A 30 11.98 20.99 -2.80
N GLY A 31 11.43 21.48 -3.91
CA GLY A 31 12.03 21.36 -5.25
C GLY A 31 11.95 19.96 -5.89
N ALA A 32 11.49 18.93 -5.16
CA ALA A 32 11.26 17.62 -5.75
C ALA A 32 10.05 17.62 -6.70
N ARG A 33 9.97 16.60 -7.57
CA ARG A 33 8.80 16.38 -8.44
C ARG A 33 7.52 16.31 -7.60
N ILE A 34 6.40 16.77 -8.17
CA ILE A 34 5.08 16.59 -7.56
C ILE A 34 4.80 15.10 -7.34
N SER A 35 4.30 14.78 -6.14
CA SER A 35 3.87 13.41 -5.80
C SER A 35 2.66 13.02 -6.61
N GLU A 36 2.46 11.73 -6.88
CA GLU A 36 1.20 11.28 -7.47
C GLU A 36 0.00 11.57 -6.54
N HIS A 37 0.19 11.66 -5.22
CA HIS A 37 -0.83 12.19 -4.30
C HIS A 37 -1.19 13.66 -4.61
N GLY A 38 -0.19 14.48 -4.98
CA GLY A 38 -0.40 15.87 -5.39
C GLY A 38 -1.17 16.00 -6.69
N LYS A 39 -1.25 14.93 -7.47
CA LYS A 39 -2.03 14.83 -8.70
C LYS A 39 -3.36 14.10 -8.51
N GLY A 40 -3.64 13.60 -7.30
CA GLY A 40 -4.81 12.75 -7.04
C GLY A 40 -4.76 11.37 -7.70
N ARG A 41 -3.55 10.87 -7.97
CA ARG A 41 -3.28 9.60 -8.71
C ARG A 41 -2.63 8.53 -7.84
N ALA A 42 -2.71 8.66 -6.52
CA ALA A 42 -2.15 7.72 -5.58
C ALA A 42 -3.05 7.48 -4.38
N ILE A 43 -2.92 6.30 -3.79
CA ILE A 43 -3.60 5.90 -2.56
C ILE A 43 -2.62 5.21 -1.61
N ASP A 44 -2.70 5.58 -0.34
CA ASP A 44 -2.00 4.89 0.73
C ASP A 44 -3.00 4.05 1.53
N ILE A 45 -2.64 2.81 1.88
CA ILE A 45 -3.47 1.91 2.68
C ILE A 45 -2.65 1.39 3.87
N SER A 46 -3.05 1.77 5.08
CA SER A 46 -2.32 1.41 6.32
C SER A 46 -2.90 0.20 7.03
N ALA A 47 -4.18 -0.12 6.82
CA ALA A 47 -4.81 -1.28 7.44
C ALA A 47 -6.02 -1.80 6.66
N ILE A 48 -6.38 -3.04 6.95
CA ILE A 48 -7.54 -3.73 6.41
C ILE A 48 -8.39 -4.23 7.58
N GLU A 49 -9.64 -3.77 7.66
CA GLU A 49 -10.60 -4.27 8.63
C GLU A 49 -11.34 -5.48 8.03
N LEU A 50 -11.51 -6.50 8.85
CA LEU A 50 -12.12 -7.76 8.48
C LEU A 50 -13.53 -7.86 9.10
N ALA A 51 -14.41 -8.62 8.46
CA ALA A 51 -15.81 -8.74 8.86
C ALA A 51 -16.00 -9.41 10.24
N ASN A 52 -14.98 -10.13 10.73
CA ASN A 52 -14.95 -10.74 12.06
C ASN A 52 -14.41 -9.78 13.14
N GLY A 53 -14.14 -8.51 12.81
CA GLY A 53 -13.67 -7.48 13.75
C GLY A 53 -12.15 -7.30 13.81
N ASP A 54 -11.37 -8.20 13.21
CA ASP A 54 -9.92 -8.07 13.17
C ASP A 54 -9.49 -6.84 12.35
N THR A 55 -8.44 -6.16 12.81
CA THR A 55 -7.76 -5.10 12.05
C THR A 55 -6.35 -5.56 11.74
N VAL A 56 -6.04 -5.73 10.45
CA VAL A 56 -4.71 -6.09 9.96
C VAL A 56 -3.99 -4.81 9.56
N THR A 57 -2.94 -4.43 10.28
CA THR A 57 -2.16 -3.21 9.98
C THR A 57 -0.91 -3.56 9.20
N VAL A 58 -0.52 -2.73 8.23
CA VAL A 58 0.73 -2.95 7.50
C VAL A 58 1.91 -2.86 8.46
N ARG A 59 1.93 -1.88 9.37
CA ARG A 59 3.03 -1.70 10.34
C ARG A 59 3.26 -2.93 11.22
N ASP A 60 2.21 -3.41 11.88
CA ASP A 60 2.37 -4.38 12.97
C ASP A 60 2.25 -5.83 12.47
N ASP A 61 1.59 -6.07 11.32
CA ASP A 61 1.37 -7.42 10.81
C ASP A 61 2.27 -7.81 9.63
N TRP A 62 3.12 -6.92 9.10
CA TRP A 62 3.98 -7.20 7.95
C TRP A 62 4.94 -8.39 8.16
N ALA A 63 5.39 -8.58 9.39
CA ALA A 63 6.26 -9.67 9.79
C ALA A 63 5.84 -10.23 11.17
N GLY A 64 6.03 -11.54 11.38
CA GLY A 64 5.76 -12.20 12.67
C GLY A 64 4.29 -12.41 13.03
N SER A 65 3.35 -11.96 12.19
CA SER A 65 1.90 -12.12 12.39
C SER A 65 1.35 -13.25 11.52
N ARG A 66 0.17 -13.78 11.92
CA ARG A 66 -0.60 -14.72 11.09
C ARG A 66 -0.93 -14.15 9.70
N TYR A 67 -1.03 -12.82 9.59
CA TYR A 67 -1.37 -12.12 8.36
C TYR A 67 -0.16 -11.73 7.50
N SER A 68 1.08 -11.92 7.97
CA SER A 68 2.28 -11.47 7.25
C SER A 68 2.37 -12.03 5.82
N ARG A 69 2.02 -13.32 5.65
CA ARG A 69 1.97 -13.93 4.31
C ARG A 69 0.88 -13.33 3.42
N ALA A 70 -0.27 -12.99 4.00
CA ALA A 70 -1.36 -12.37 3.25
C ALA A 70 -0.96 -10.96 2.79
N LEU A 71 -0.39 -10.14 3.68
CA LEU A 71 0.09 -8.79 3.36
C LEU A 71 1.16 -8.80 2.27
N ARG A 72 2.18 -9.67 2.38
CA ARG A 72 3.21 -9.83 1.34
C ARG A 72 2.62 -10.21 -0.02
N ARG A 73 1.65 -11.12 -0.04
CA ARG A 73 0.94 -11.49 -1.27
C ARG A 73 0.11 -10.34 -1.83
N MET A 74 -0.50 -9.51 -0.98
CA MET A 74 -1.25 -8.34 -1.46
C MET A 74 -0.35 -7.32 -2.14
N HIS A 75 0.79 -7.00 -1.52
CA HIS A 75 1.79 -6.11 -2.09
C HIS A 75 2.33 -6.67 -3.41
N GLN A 76 2.75 -7.94 -3.44
CA GLN A 76 3.22 -8.60 -4.66
C GLN A 76 2.19 -8.60 -5.79
N ASN A 77 0.93 -8.92 -5.50
CA ASN A 77 -0.13 -8.98 -6.51
C ASN A 77 -0.59 -7.59 -6.98
N ALA A 78 -0.24 -6.52 -6.28
CA ALA A 78 -0.52 -5.15 -6.72
C ALA A 78 0.49 -4.68 -7.78
N CYS A 79 1.69 -5.28 -7.80
CA CYS A 79 2.70 -5.00 -8.82
C CYS A 79 2.16 -5.33 -10.22
N GLY A 80 2.32 -4.37 -11.15
CA GLY A 80 1.84 -4.51 -12.52
C GLY A 80 0.38 -4.14 -12.74
N ILE A 81 -0.44 -4.09 -11.68
CA ILE A 81 -1.74 -3.41 -11.72
C ILE A 81 -1.52 -1.89 -11.59
N PHE A 82 -0.61 -1.51 -10.70
CA PHE A 82 -0.22 -0.12 -10.47
C PHE A 82 1.13 0.19 -11.12
N GLY A 83 1.34 1.47 -11.41
CA GLY A 83 2.60 2.00 -11.94
C GLY A 83 3.72 2.01 -10.89
N THR A 84 3.38 2.37 -9.65
CA THR A 84 4.26 2.24 -8.48
C THR A 84 3.55 1.43 -7.39
N THR A 85 4.27 0.49 -6.78
CA THR A 85 3.82 -0.26 -5.60
C THR A 85 4.95 -0.24 -4.57
N LEU A 86 4.72 0.44 -3.44
CA LEU A 86 5.67 0.51 -2.32
C LEU A 86 5.06 -0.07 -1.06
N GLY A 87 5.92 -0.60 -0.20
CA GLY A 87 5.56 -1.08 1.13
C GLY A 87 6.78 -1.17 2.06
N PRO A 88 6.67 -1.89 3.18
CA PRO A 88 7.77 -1.97 4.14
C PRO A 88 9.02 -2.61 3.54
N GLY A 89 10.17 -1.97 3.73
CA GLY A 89 11.46 -2.33 3.14
C GLY A 89 11.80 -1.63 1.81
N SER A 90 10.92 -0.77 1.29
CA SER A 90 11.14 -0.09 0.00
C SER A 90 12.12 1.09 0.09
N ASP A 91 11.82 2.07 0.95
CA ASP A 91 12.59 3.31 1.07
C ASP A 91 12.60 3.92 2.48
N GLY A 92 12.08 3.20 3.48
CA GLY A 92 11.96 3.67 4.87
C GLY A 92 10.79 4.62 5.14
N MET A 93 10.15 5.19 4.10
CA MET A 93 8.99 6.07 4.24
C MET A 93 7.65 5.31 4.17
N HIS A 94 7.68 4.07 3.66
CA HIS A 94 6.50 3.22 3.46
C HIS A 94 6.45 2.01 4.42
N GLU A 95 7.07 2.12 5.59
CA GLU A 95 7.14 1.01 6.57
C GLU A 95 5.80 0.69 7.25
N ASN A 96 4.82 1.58 7.17
CA ASN A 96 3.54 1.45 7.88
C ASN A 96 2.31 1.47 6.95
N HIS A 97 2.49 1.49 5.62
CA HIS A 97 1.41 1.48 4.66
C HIS A 97 1.87 0.94 3.31
N PHE A 98 0.91 0.53 2.48
CA PHE A 98 1.15 0.33 1.06
C PHE A 98 0.85 1.63 0.31
N HIS A 99 1.74 1.99 -0.62
CA HIS A 99 1.52 3.07 -1.56
C HIS A 99 1.32 2.51 -2.95
N TYR A 100 0.24 2.94 -3.60
CA TYR A 100 -0.09 2.57 -4.96
C TYR A 100 -0.36 3.82 -5.80
N ASP A 101 0.26 3.92 -6.97
CA ASP A 101 0.01 5.03 -7.89
C ASP A 101 -0.04 4.59 -9.36
N THR A 102 -0.44 5.52 -10.24
CA THR A 102 -0.51 5.29 -11.69
C THR A 102 0.65 5.92 -12.46
N ALA A 103 1.82 6.13 -11.85
CA ALA A 103 2.96 6.72 -12.53
C ALA A 103 3.50 5.79 -13.63
N GLU A 104 3.81 6.35 -14.79
CA GLU A 104 4.46 5.61 -15.86
C GLU A 104 5.98 5.71 -15.72
N HIS A 105 6.66 4.56 -15.75
CA HIS A 105 8.12 4.46 -15.72
C HIS A 105 8.61 3.78 -16.99
N ARG A 106 9.76 4.20 -17.51
CA ARG A 106 10.32 3.70 -18.79
C ARG A 106 10.60 2.18 -18.79
N GLY A 107 10.88 1.59 -17.63
CA GLY A 107 11.18 0.17 -17.47
C GLY A 107 9.98 -0.70 -17.08
N GLY A 108 8.76 -0.16 -17.15
CA GLY A 108 7.56 -0.82 -16.63
C GLY A 108 7.30 -0.53 -15.15
N PRO A 109 6.38 -1.27 -14.50
CA PRO A 109 5.97 -1.03 -13.12
C PRO A 109 7.14 -1.00 -12.11
N TYR A 110 7.15 -0.02 -11.22
CA TYR A 110 8.13 0.08 -10.13
C TYR A 110 7.58 -0.55 -8.85
N CYS A 111 8.14 -1.68 -8.43
CA CYS A 111 7.65 -2.43 -7.27
C CYS A 111 8.78 -2.67 -6.27
N ARG A 112 8.60 -2.20 -5.04
CA ARG A 112 9.56 -2.31 -3.93
C ARG A 112 8.88 -2.56 -2.60
#